data_AF-A0A942JGE0-F1
#
_entry.id   AF-A0A942JGE0-F1
#
_cell.length_a   1.000
_cell.length_b   1.000
_cell.length_c   1.000
_cell.angle_alpha   90.00
_cell.angle_beta   90.00
_cell.angle_gamma   90.00
#
_symmetry.space_group_name_H-M   'P 1'
#
loop_
_entity.id
_entity.type
_entity.pdbx_description
1 polymer ?
#
loop_
_entity_poly.entity_id
_entity_poly.type
_entity_poly.pdbx_seq_one_letter_code
_entity_poly.pdbx_strand_id
1 'polypeptide(L)'
;MPVINIFGKMLLKATISDPEATGKVFLVMMVVLFFPLLVIIAPFVLFLSTPLAPPSVTEMYVQGTRQAIETTAEGYGGPVVVNWHEVLVIDAVRKNQDFSGVQVHEVKDLAMGFIEQTGTYDVSEKTGYKRVYDPQGRFVGLEPVYTVTTVPIYRVKSFAEVMESLGFTQEQREWAHNMREAMN
;
A
#
# COMPACT_ATOMS: atom_id res chain seq x y z
N MET A 1 36.90 9.75 45.35
CA MET A 1 36.68 9.37 43.95
C MET A 1 37.42 10.34 43.03
N PRO A 2 38.60 9.99 42.47
CA PRO A 2 39.47 10.94 41.76
C PRO A 2 39.27 10.99 40.23
N VAL A 3 38.40 10.14 39.68
CA VAL A 3 38.25 9.96 38.21
C VAL A 3 37.61 11.18 37.53
N ILE A 4 36.71 11.90 38.22
CA ILE A 4 36.01 13.09 37.69
C ILE A 4 36.99 14.27 37.46
N ASN A 5 38.09 14.33 38.20
CA ASN A 5 39.04 15.46 38.15
C ASN A 5 40.08 15.32 37.01
N ILE A 6 40.29 14.11 36.50
CA ILE A 6 41.26 13.85 35.43
C ILE A 6 40.66 14.21 34.07
N PHE A 7 39.42 13.78 33.82
CA PHE A 7 38.72 14.05 32.55
C PHE A 7 38.51 15.56 32.31
N GLY A 8 38.10 16.30 33.35
CA GLY A 8 37.92 17.75 33.28
C GLY A 8 39.21 18.51 32.98
N LYS A 9 40.34 18.12 33.58
CA LYS A 9 41.65 18.73 33.31
C LYS A 9 42.21 18.37 31.93
N MET A 10 41.94 17.16 31.44
CA MET A 10 42.33 16.74 30.09
C MET A 10 41.56 17.52 29.01
N LEU A 11 40.25 17.69 29.20
CA LEU A 11 39.38 18.50 28.33
C LEU A 11 39.84 19.96 28.27
N LEU A 12 40.05 20.61 29.43
CA LEU A 12 40.53 22.00 29.50
C LEU A 12 41.86 22.23 28.79
N LYS A 13 42.81 21.28 28.89
CA LYS A 13 44.12 21.39 28.21
C LYS A 13 44.01 21.23 26.69
N ALA A 14 43.13 20.36 26.22
CA ALA A 14 42.90 20.13 24.79
C ALA A 14 42.17 21.31 24.13
N THR A 15 41.25 21.98 24.83
CA THR A 15 40.47 23.12 24.31
C THR A 15 41.29 24.41 24.21
N ILE A 16 42.32 24.60 25.04
CA ILE A 16 43.10 25.86 25.08
C ILE A 16 44.24 25.89 24.06
N SER A 17 44.67 24.74 23.54
CA SER A 17 45.97 24.64 22.85
C SER A 17 45.87 24.48 21.32
N ASP A 18 44.73 24.02 20.78
CA ASP A 18 44.60 23.67 19.37
C ASP A 18 43.12 23.80 18.87
N PRO A 19 42.84 24.66 17.87
CA PRO A 19 41.49 24.84 17.31
C PRO A 19 40.91 23.54 16.73
N GLU A 20 41.74 22.67 16.14
CA GLU A 20 41.27 21.38 15.62
C GLU A 20 40.85 20.42 16.74
N ALA A 21 41.60 20.40 17.84
CA ALA A 21 41.28 19.58 19.00
C ALA A 21 39.97 20.05 19.67
N THR A 22 39.75 21.36 19.70
CA THR A 22 38.52 21.97 20.22
C THR A 22 37.29 21.55 19.41
N GLY A 23 37.37 21.57 18.09
CA GLY A 23 36.29 21.11 17.21
C GLY A 23 35.95 19.62 17.41
N LYS A 24 36.97 18.77 17.53
CA LYS A 24 36.77 17.32 17.78
C LYS A 24 36.12 17.04 19.13
N VAL A 25 36.55 17.74 20.18
CA VAL A 25 35.95 17.62 21.54
C VAL A 25 34.49 18.06 21.52
N PHE A 26 34.17 19.18 20.87
CA PHE A 26 32.80 19.66 20.74
C PHE A 26 31.92 18.66 19.99
N LEU A 27 32.41 18.09 18.88
CA LEU A 27 31.69 17.08 18.10
C LEU A 27 31.44 15.81 18.91
N VAL A 28 32.44 15.30 19.63
CA VAL A 28 32.29 14.14 20.52
C VAL A 28 31.22 14.42 21.59
N MET A 29 31.24 15.61 22.18
CA MET A 29 30.26 16.00 23.20
C MET A 29 28.85 16.12 22.61
N MET A 30 28.71 16.65 21.39
CA MET A 30 27.44 16.65 20.64
C MET A 30 26.93 15.23 20.39
N VAL A 31 27.79 14.33 19.90
CA VAL A 31 27.42 12.94 19.64
C VAL A 31 27.01 12.26 20.94
N VAL A 32 27.77 12.40 22.03
CA VAL A 32 27.43 11.79 23.33
C VAL A 32 26.11 12.33 23.88
N LEU A 33 25.77 13.60 23.62
CA LEU A 33 24.52 14.21 24.08
C LEU A 33 23.31 13.80 23.23
N PHE A 34 23.44 13.82 21.90
CA PHE A 34 22.32 13.62 20.97
C PHE A 34 22.15 12.17 20.51
N PHE A 35 23.20 11.34 20.57
CA PHE A 35 23.11 9.93 20.17
C PHE A 35 22.13 9.12 21.03
N PRO A 36 22.12 9.23 22.38
CA PRO A 36 21.11 8.55 23.19
C PRO A 36 19.69 8.99 22.84
N LEU A 37 19.51 10.28 22.51
CA LEU A 37 18.23 10.83 22.09
C LEU A 37 17.77 10.21 20.77
N LEU A 38 18.67 10.10 19.78
CA LEU A 38 18.36 9.45 18.50
C LEU A 38 18.00 7.97 18.67
N VAL A 39 18.71 7.23 19.51
CA VAL A 39 18.43 5.82 19.78
C VAL A 39 17.03 5.62 20.41
N ILE A 40 16.55 6.60 21.19
CA ILE A 40 15.22 6.56 21.81
C ILE A 40 14.12 7.02 20.84
N ILE A 41 14.35 8.10 20.10
CA ILE A 41 13.33 8.71 19.22
C ILE A 41 13.16 7.91 17.92
N ALA A 42 14.23 7.41 17.33
CA ALA A 42 14.16 6.76 16.02
C ALA A 42 13.20 5.55 15.98
N PRO A 43 13.18 4.63 16.96
CA PRO A 43 12.21 3.54 16.99
C PRO A 43 10.76 4.03 17.04
N PHE A 44 10.50 5.14 17.74
CA PHE A 44 9.16 5.72 17.86
C PHE A 44 8.70 6.34 16.53
N VAL A 45 9.59 7.06 15.85
CA VAL A 45 9.30 7.62 14.52
C VAL A 45 9.06 6.52 13.49
N LEU A 46 9.87 5.46 13.51
CA LEU A 46 9.67 4.29 12.65
C LEU A 46 8.33 3.60 12.94
N PHE A 47 7.98 3.41 14.21
CA PHE A 47 6.69 2.83 14.61
C PHE A 47 5.48 3.64 14.08
N LEU A 48 5.58 4.96 14.06
CA LEU A 48 4.53 5.81 13.51
C LEU A 48 4.52 5.84 11.98
N SER A 49 5.68 5.65 11.34
CA SER A 49 5.83 5.91 9.90
C SER A 49 5.78 4.65 9.05
N THR A 50 5.84 3.44 9.62
CA THR A 50 5.74 2.20 8.84
C THR A 50 4.69 1.25 9.42
N PRO A 51 3.88 0.58 8.59
CA PRO A 51 2.98 -0.45 9.09
C PRO A 51 3.79 -1.65 9.57
N LEU A 52 3.81 -1.88 10.88
CA LEU A 52 4.61 -2.94 11.51
C LEU A 52 3.85 -4.27 11.54
N ALA A 53 3.50 -4.77 10.36
CA ALA A 53 2.82 -6.05 10.23
C ALA A 53 3.82 -7.22 10.27
N PRO A 54 3.59 -8.25 11.12
CA PRO A 54 4.38 -9.47 11.06
C PRO A 54 4.14 -10.22 9.73
N PRO A 55 5.09 -11.06 9.27
CA PRO A 55 4.99 -11.73 7.96
C PRO A 55 3.66 -12.48 7.72
N SER A 56 3.14 -13.16 8.75
CA SER A 56 1.86 -13.87 8.66
C SER A 56 0.68 -12.93 8.37
N VAL A 57 0.70 -11.72 8.92
CA VAL A 57 -0.32 -10.70 8.64
C VAL A 57 -0.15 -10.19 7.21
N THR A 58 1.07 -9.89 6.78
CA THR A 58 1.37 -9.47 5.41
C THR A 58 0.88 -10.48 4.37
N GLU A 59 1.07 -11.78 4.62
CA GLU A 59 0.53 -12.84 3.77
C GLU A 59 -1.00 -12.79 3.66
N MET A 60 -1.71 -12.48 4.75
CA MET A 60 -3.17 -12.29 4.71
C MET A 60 -3.56 -11.10 3.84
N TYR A 61 -2.79 -10.00 3.85
CA TYR A 61 -3.01 -8.85 2.96
C TYR A 61 -2.82 -9.20 1.49
N VAL A 62 -1.74 -9.91 1.18
CA VAL A 62 -1.48 -10.41 -0.18
C VAL A 62 -2.61 -11.35 -0.63
N GLN A 63 -3.04 -12.27 0.23
CA GLN A 63 -4.08 -13.25 -0.09
C GLN A 63 -5.45 -12.59 -0.25
N GLY A 64 -5.87 -11.75 0.69
CA GLY A 64 -7.18 -11.08 0.63
C GLY A 64 -7.28 -10.13 -0.57
N THR A 65 -6.20 -9.40 -0.87
CA THR A 65 -6.12 -8.56 -2.06
C THR A 65 -6.22 -9.40 -3.34
N ARG A 66 -5.51 -10.54 -3.42
CA ARG A 66 -5.62 -11.46 -4.56
C ARG A 66 -7.05 -11.97 -4.74
N GLN A 67 -7.71 -12.37 -3.66
CA GLN A 67 -9.11 -12.82 -3.73
C GLN A 67 -10.06 -11.72 -4.22
N ALA A 68 -9.80 -10.45 -3.90
CA ALA A 68 -10.57 -9.33 -4.42
C ALA A 68 -10.33 -9.14 -5.93
N ILE A 69 -9.07 -9.20 -6.37
CA ILE A 69 -8.69 -9.11 -7.79
C ILE A 69 -9.37 -10.21 -8.62
N GLU A 70 -9.38 -11.45 -8.12
CA GLU A 70 -9.99 -12.60 -8.80
C GLU A 70 -11.49 -12.40 -9.08
N THR A 71 -12.21 -11.60 -8.28
CA THR A 71 -13.63 -11.28 -8.52
C THR A 71 -13.86 -10.47 -9.81
N THR A 72 -12.81 -9.86 -10.35
CA THR A 72 -12.86 -9.04 -11.56
C THR A 72 -12.31 -9.73 -12.81
N ALA A 73 -11.92 -11.01 -12.69
CA ALA A 73 -11.26 -11.75 -13.77
C ALA A 73 -12.09 -11.85 -15.06
N GLU A 74 -13.42 -11.91 -14.93
CA GLU A 74 -14.36 -11.96 -16.06
C GLU A 74 -14.76 -10.57 -16.59
N GLY A 75 -14.23 -9.50 -15.99
CA GLY A 75 -14.48 -8.13 -16.42
C GLY A 75 -13.82 -7.79 -17.76
N TYR A 76 -14.36 -6.76 -18.42
CA TYR A 76 -13.76 -6.21 -19.63
C TYR A 76 -12.35 -5.68 -19.33
N GLY A 77 -11.36 -6.14 -20.08
CA GLY A 77 -9.95 -5.80 -19.87
C GLY A 77 -9.22 -6.70 -18.86
N GLY A 78 -9.91 -7.69 -18.28
CA GLY A 78 -9.35 -8.64 -17.34
C GLY A 78 -9.30 -8.13 -15.89
N PRO A 79 -8.59 -8.84 -15.00
CA PRO A 79 -8.56 -8.52 -13.58
C PRO A 79 -7.87 -7.18 -13.30
N VAL A 80 -8.49 -6.36 -12.46
CA VAL A 80 -7.89 -5.09 -12.02
C VAL A 80 -6.81 -5.33 -10.97
N VAL A 81 -5.78 -4.48 -10.94
CA VAL A 81 -4.66 -4.64 -9.99
C VAL A 81 -4.85 -3.73 -8.79
N VAL A 82 -5.04 -4.32 -7.61
CA VAL A 82 -5.09 -3.61 -6.32
C VAL A 82 -3.75 -3.77 -5.59
N ASN A 83 -3.17 -2.67 -5.10
CA ASN A 83 -1.92 -2.72 -4.35
C ASN A 83 -2.17 -3.12 -2.89
N TRP A 84 -1.73 -4.31 -2.50
CA TRP A 84 -1.93 -4.81 -1.13
C TRP A 84 -1.23 -3.96 -0.06
N HIS A 85 -0.15 -3.23 -0.39
CA HIS A 85 0.50 -2.31 0.56
C HIS A 85 -0.44 -1.16 0.93
N GLU A 86 -1.21 -0.65 -0.03
CA GLU A 86 -2.18 0.42 0.22
C GLU A 86 -3.34 -0.09 1.09
N VAL A 87 -3.79 -1.33 0.87
CA VAL A 87 -4.78 -1.99 1.73
C VAL A 87 -4.26 -2.12 3.16
N LEU A 88 -3.00 -2.57 3.32
CA LEU A 88 -2.34 -2.68 4.62
C LEU A 88 -2.23 -1.33 5.34
N VAL A 89 -1.81 -0.27 4.65
CA VAL A 89 -1.68 1.06 5.25
C VAL A 89 -3.04 1.59 5.73
N ILE A 90 -4.09 1.45 4.92
CA ILE A 90 -5.43 1.89 5.31
C ILE A 90 -5.87 1.17 6.59
N ASP A 91 -5.71 -0.15 6.64
CA ASP A 91 -6.12 -0.91 7.83
C ASP A 91 -5.23 -0.62 9.04
N ALA A 92 -3.92 -0.40 8.83
CA ALA A 92 -2.98 0.01 9.88
C ALA A 92 -3.43 1.32 10.55
N VAL A 93 -3.86 2.32 9.78
CA VAL A 93 -4.38 3.57 10.34
C VAL A 93 -5.73 3.36 11.05
N ARG A 94 -6.65 2.57 10.46
CA ARG A 94 -7.96 2.28 11.07
C ARG A 94 -7.85 1.56 12.40
N LYS A 95 -6.91 0.62 12.49
CA LYS A 95 -6.68 -0.22 13.66
C LYS A 95 -5.57 0.30 14.57
N ASN A 96 -5.04 1.50 14.29
CA ASN A 96 -3.94 2.09 15.05
C ASN A 96 -2.76 1.11 15.22
N GLN A 97 -2.36 0.47 14.12
CA GLN A 97 -1.30 -0.54 14.03
C GLN A 97 -1.59 -1.86 14.76
N ASP A 98 -2.81 -2.08 15.27
CA ASP A 98 -3.21 -3.34 15.89
C ASP A 98 -3.69 -4.36 14.85
N PHE A 99 -2.89 -5.40 14.62
CA PHE A 99 -3.19 -6.47 13.67
C PHE A 99 -3.64 -7.78 14.33
N SER A 100 -3.87 -7.83 15.65
CA SER A 100 -4.08 -9.10 16.36
C SER A 100 -5.32 -9.87 15.90
N GLY A 101 -6.28 -9.21 15.26
CA GLY A 101 -7.54 -9.78 14.80
C GLY A 101 -7.70 -9.90 13.28
N VAL A 102 -6.68 -9.59 12.47
CA VAL A 102 -6.82 -9.57 11.01
C VAL A 102 -7.20 -10.94 10.46
N GLN A 103 -8.18 -10.96 9.55
CA GLN A 103 -8.59 -12.15 8.81
C GLN A 103 -8.57 -11.86 7.31
N VAL A 104 -8.30 -12.90 6.51
CA VAL A 104 -8.22 -12.80 5.03
C VAL A 104 -9.50 -12.25 4.40
N HIS A 105 -10.68 -12.60 4.94
CA HIS A 105 -11.95 -12.12 4.42
C HIS A 105 -12.17 -10.63 4.68
N GLU A 106 -11.77 -10.11 5.85
CA GLU A 106 -11.83 -8.68 6.15
C GLU A 106 -10.90 -7.87 5.22
N VAL A 107 -9.70 -8.40 4.97
CA VAL A 107 -8.76 -7.82 4.01
C VAL A 107 -9.39 -7.80 2.62
N LYS A 108 -10.00 -8.91 2.19
CA LYS A 108 -10.68 -8.99 0.90
C LYS A 108 -11.76 -7.92 0.79
N ASP A 109 -12.61 -7.77 1.81
CA ASP A 109 -13.68 -6.79 1.82
C ASP A 109 -13.14 -5.36 1.74
N LEU A 110 -12.03 -5.07 2.43
CA LEU A 110 -11.34 -3.78 2.32
C LEU A 110 -10.74 -3.57 0.91
N ALA A 111 -10.09 -4.59 0.34
CA ALA A 111 -9.53 -4.54 -1.01
C ALA A 111 -10.64 -4.39 -2.08
N MET A 112 -11.82 -4.98 -1.88
CA MET A 112 -12.99 -4.74 -2.73
C MET A 112 -13.43 -3.27 -2.71
N GLY A 113 -13.18 -2.55 -1.62
CA GLY A 113 -13.41 -1.10 -1.55
C GLY A 113 -12.59 -0.27 -2.55
N PHE A 114 -11.46 -0.81 -3.03
CA PHE A 114 -10.68 -0.21 -4.12
C PHE A 114 -11.27 -0.47 -5.50
N ILE A 115 -12.23 -1.38 -5.64
CA ILE A 115 -12.76 -1.79 -6.93
C ILE A 115 -14.11 -1.11 -7.15
N GLU A 116 -14.27 -0.46 -8.30
CA GLU A 116 -15.49 0.22 -8.69
C GLU A 116 -15.96 -0.30 -10.04
N GLN A 117 -17.21 -0.76 -10.13
CA GLN A 117 -17.82 -1.03 -11.41
C GLN A 117 -18.30 0.29 -12.03
N THR A 118 -17.72 0.67 -13.16
CA THR A 118 -18.01 1.94 -13.85
C THR A 118 -18.99 1.78 -15.01
N GLY A 119 -19.24 0.54 -15.45
CA GLY A 119 -20.18 0.27 -16.54
C GLY A 119 -20.20 -1.19 -16.96
N THR A 120 -20.64 -1.41 -18.19
CA THR A 120 -20.70 -2.71 -18.85
C THR A 120 -20.29 -2.59 -20.32
N TYR A 121 -19.79 -3.67 -20.90
CA TYR A 121 -19.41 -3.76 -22.30
C TYR A 121 -20.01 -5.02 -22.94
N ASP A 122 -20.56 -4.88 -24.14
CA ASP A 122 -21.13 -6.00 -24.88
C ASP A 122 -20.05 -6.65 -25.77
N VAL A 123 -19.68 -7.87 -25.44
CA VAL A 123 -18.74 -8.67 -26.23
C VAL A 123 -19.54 -9.53 -27.20
N SER A 124 -19.34 -9.30 -28.50
CA SER A 124 -19.93 -10.10 -29.56
C SER A 124 -18.97 -11.21 -29.98
N GLU A 125 -19.28 -12.44 -29.61
CA GLU A 125 -18.50 -13.62 -30.03
C GLU A 125 -19.21 -14.37 -31.14
N LYS A 126 -18.46 -14.73 -32.18
CA LYS A 126 -19.00 -15.53 -33.27
C LYS A 126 -19.14 -16.98 -32.82
N THR A 127 -20.37 -17.45 -32.69
CA THR A 127 -20.71 -18.79 -32.18
C THR A 127 -21.02 -19.80 -33.27
N GLY A 128 -21.21 -19.36 -34.52
CA GLY A 128 -21.37 -20.27 -35.63
C GLY A 128 -21.75 -19.62 -36.93
N TYR A 129 -22.40 -20.41 -37.78
CA TYR A 129 -22.93 -19.99 -39.06
C TYR A 129 -24.35 -20.54 -39.24
N LYS A 130 -25.25 -19.72 -39.78
CA LYS A 130 -26.57 -20.17 -40.24
C LYS A 130 -26.57 -20.27 -41.76
N ARG A 131 -27.30 -21.26 -42.29
CA ARG A 131 -27.50 -21.40 -43.74
C ARG A 131 -28.54 -20.40 -44.22
N VAL A 132 -28.24 -19.73 -45.32
CA VAL A 132 -29.12 -18.76 -45.97
C VAL A 132 -29.61 -19.37 -47.28
N TYR A 133 -30.89 -19.20 -47.57
CA TYR A 133 -31.56 -19.72 -48.76
C TYR A 133 -32.22 -18.57 -49.53
N ASP A 134 -32.24 -18.65 -50.87
CA ASP A 134 -32.99 -17.71 -51.72
C ASP A 134 -34.51 -17.94 -51.57
N PRO A 135 -35.36 -17.05 -52.11
CA PRO A 135 -36.82 -17.22 -52.06
C PRO A 135 -37.34 -18.49 -52.74
N GLN A 136 -36.52 -19.15 -53.58
CA GLN A 136 -36.81 -20.42 -54.24
C GLN A 136 -36.30 -21.64 -53.44
N GLY A 137 -35.75 -21.43 -52.24
CA GLY A 137 -35.26 -22.49 -51.36
C GLY A 137 -33.87 -23.03 -51.71
N ARG A 138 -33.12 -22.39 -52.60
CA ARG A 138 -31.75 -22.78 -52.94
C ARG A 138 -30.75 -22.18 -51.96
N PHE A 139 -29.78 -22.97 -51.53
CA PHE A 139 -28.72 -22.51 -50.64
C PHE A 139 -27.88 -21.41 -51.32
N VAL A 140 -27.75 -20.25 -50.66
CA VAL A 140 -26.99 -19.08 -51.17
C VAL A 140 -25.74 -18.78 -50.36
N GLY A 141 -25.63 -19.26 -49.13
CA GLY A 141 -24.40 -19.07 -48.35
C GLY A 141 -24.55 -19.28 -46.85
N LEU A 142 -23.47 -18.94 -46.14
CA LEU A 142 -23.39 -18.96 -44.69
C LEU A 142 -23.30 -17.53 -44.14
N GLU A 143 -24.17 -17.21 -43.20
CA GLU A 143 -24.09 -15.97 -42.42
C GLU A 143 -23.54 -16.27 -41.02
N PRO A 144 -22.56 -15.50 -40.52
CA PRO A 144 -22.07 -15.66 -39.17
C PRO A 144 -23.18 -15.37 -38.15
N VAL A 145 -23.23 -16.19 -37.11
CA VAL A 145 -24.09 -15.99 -35.93
C VAL A 145 -23.21 -15.52 -34.79
N TYR A 146 -23.65 -14.46 -34.11
CA TYR A 146 -22.97 -13.89 -32.96
C TYR A 146 -23.84 -14.06 -31.72
N THR A 147 -23.20 -14.39 -30.61
CA THR A 147 -23.77 -14.30 -29.27
C THR A 147 -23.19 -13.05 -28.61
N VAL A 148 -24.06 -12.26 -27.99
CA VAL A 148 -23.67 -11.05 -27.25
C VAL A 148 -23.69 -11.39 -25.76
N THR A 149 -22.56 -11.19 -25.09
CA THR A 149 -22.42 -11.33 -23.64
C THR A 149 -22.04 -9.98 -23.05
N THR A 150 -22.82 -9.51 -22.07
CA THR A 150 -22.54 -8.27 -21.35
C THR A 150 -21.61 -8.55 -20.18
N VAL A 151 -20.43 -7.91 -20.17
CA VAL A 151 -19.42 -8.03 -19.10
C VAL A 151 -19.25 -6.70 -18.36
N PRO A 152 -18.93 -6.70 -17.06
CA PRO A 152 -18.70 -5.48 -16.29
C PRO A 152 -17.37 -4.80 -16.65
N ILE A 153 -17.31 -3.47 -16.53
CA ILE A 153 -16.08 -2.68 -16.61
C ILE A 153 -15.72 -2.24 -15.18
N TYR A 154 -14.48 -2.52 -14.77
CA TYR A 154 -13.97 -2.16 -13.45
C TYR A 154 -12.89 -1.07 -13.53
N ARG A 155 -12.83 -0.25 -12.49
CA ARG A 155 -11.79 0.75 -12.23
C ARG A 155 -11.24 0.51 -10.82
N VAL A 156 -9.95 0.82 -10.65
CA VAL A 156 -9.33 0.90 -9.31
C VAL A 156 -9.48 2.33 -8.80
N LYS A 157 -10.16 2.52 -7.68
CA LYS A 157 -10.19 3.78 -6.94
C LYS A 157 -8.80 4.11 -6.43
N SER A 158 -8.47 5.39 -6.42
CA SER A 158 -7.23 5.87 -5.81
C SER A 158 -7.26 5.69 -4.30
N PHE A 159 -6.07 5.60 -3.71
CA PHE A 159 -5.88 5.56 -2.26
C PHE A 159 -6.67 6.65 -1.50
N ALA A 160 -6.67 7.88 -2.03
CA ALA A 160 -7.41 9.00 -1.46
C ALA A 160 -8.93 8.80 -1.51
N GLU A 161 -9.47 8.33 -2.65
CA GLU A 161 -10.91 8.05 -2.80
C GLU A 161 -11.36 6.95 -1.84
N VAL A 162 -10.54 5.92 -1.61
CA VAL A 162 -10.87 4.86 -0.65
C VAL A 162 -10.91 5.40 0.77
N MET A 163 -9.90 6.17 1.19
CA MET A 163 -9.90 6.78 2.53
C MET A 163 -11.08 7.73 2.74
N GLU A 164 -11.46 8.51 1.73
CA GLU A 164 -12.64 9.37 1.76
C GLU A 164 -13.93 8.54 1.93
N SER A 165 -14.07 7.45 1.17
CA SER A 165 -15.23 6.55 1.27
C SER A 165 -15.34 5.85 2.62
N LEU A 166 -14.21 5.63 3.29
CA LEU A 166 -14.13 5.04 4.63
C LEU A 166 -14.29 6.09 5.75
N GLY A 167 -14.46 7.37 5.42
CA GLY A 167 -14.68 8.43 6.39
C GLY A 167 -13.45 8.84 7.19
N PHE A 168 -12.24 8.69 6.63
CA PHE A 168 -11.01 9.09 7.31
C PHE A 168 -10.99 10.59 7.59
N THR A 169 -10.54 10.95 8.79
CA THR A 169 -10.22 12.34 9.15
C THR A 169 -9.02 12.86 8.36
N GLN A 170 -8.76 14.17 8.40
CA GLN A 170 -7.56 14.75 7.78
C GLN A 170 -6.28 14.17 8.40
N GLU A 171 -6.21 14.07 9.73
CA GLU A 171 -5.06 13.51 10.45
C GLU A 171 -4.79 12.06 10.04
N GLN A 172 -5.83 11.22 9.95
CA GLN A 172 -5.68 9.84 9.50
C GLN A 172 -5.21 9.75 8.05
N ARG A 173 -5.67 10.64 7.16
CA ARG A 173 -5.22 10.68 5.76
C ARG A 173 -3.75 11.08 5.67
N GLU A 174 -3.33 12.09 6.42
CA GLU A 174 -1.92 12.50 6.50
C GLU A 174 -1.05 11.37 7.04
N TRP A 175 -1.51 10.67 8.09
CA TRP A 175 -0.82 9.53 8.64
C TRP A 175 -0.67 8.38 7.64
N ALA A 176 -1.75 8.04 6.93
CA ALA A 176 -1.75 7.03 5.89
C ALA A 176 -0.83 7.41 4.71
N HIS A 177 -0.80 8.68 4.31
CA HIS A 177 0.11 9.17 3.29
C HIS A 177 1.58 8.99 3.70
N ASN A 178 1.94 9.41 4.91
CA ASN A 178 3.30 9.25 5.44
C ASN A 178 3.72 7.78 5.49
N MET A 179 2.81 6.90 5.94
CA MET A 179 3.07 5.45 5.94
C MET A 179 3.30 4.89 4.54
N ARG A 180 2.48 5.29 3.57
CA ARG A 180 2.60 4.83 2.19
C ARG A 180 3.92 5.29 1.57
N GLU A 181 4.35 6.52 1.84
CA GLU A 181 5.62 7.05 1.35
C GLU A 181 6.83 6.32 1.93
N ALA A 182 6.77 5.90 3.20
CA ALA A 182 7.84 5.15 3.84
C ALA A 182 8.01 3.70 3.32
N MET A 183 7.06 3.20 2.53
CA MET A 183 7.07 1.85 1.96
C MET A 183 7.56 1.78 0.51
N ASN A 184 7.72 2.93 -0.16
CA ASN A 184 8.25 3.04 -1.53
C ASN A 184 9.77 3.27 -1.52
#